data_AF-A0A6A6ZHR0-F1
#
_entry.id   AF-A0A6A6ZHR0-F1
#
_cell.length_a   1.000
_cell.length_b   1.000
_cell.length_c   1.000
_cell.angle_alpha   90.00
_cell.angle_beta   90.00
_cell.angle_gamma   90.00
#
_symmetry.space_group_name_H-M   'P 1'
#
loop_
_entity.id
_entity.type
_entity.pdbx_description
1 polymer ?
#
loop_
_entity_poly.entity_id
_entity_poly.type
_entity_poly.pdbx_seq_one_letter_code
_entity_poly.pdbx_strand_id
1 'polypeptide(L)'
;MAATAEQSCIQIVTYIRRRCDLTPAQFYDHWENVHAPKVIPWAEKHGILRYQQIHVSGSMVPVAATNSAPNALSTGELPSTPIEFDGIALFLVPSLKQFTNGFKDPYYIEVIEPDEREMLDKAGPGSGVVASFQGEMIDMIHQEQSIMGMKGKHAEYRKVFEEFEKRGKA
;
A
#
# COMPACT_ATOMS: atom_id res chain seq x y z
N MET A 1 -19.61 -11.64 15.08
CA MET A 1 -19.28 -10.20 15.06
C MET A 1 -19.28 -9.81 13.60
N ALA A 2 -20.34 -9.14 13.12
CA ALA A 2 -20.36 -8.70 11.73
C ALA A 2 -19.23 -7.69 11.54
N ALA A 3 -18.30 -7.99 10.64
CA ALA A 3 -17.31 -7.02 10.20
C ALA A 3 -18.08 -5.82 9.66
N THR A 4 -18.16 -4.75 10.43
CA THR A 4 -18.58 -3.46 9.93
C THR A 4 -17.64 -3.17 8.77
N ALA A 5 -18.18 -3.13 7.55
CA ALA A 5 -17.44 -2.70 6.37
C ALA A 5 -16.61 -1.47 6.76
N GLU A 6 -15.34 -1.46 6.38
CA GLU A 6 -14.34 -0.41 6.62
C GLU A 6 -14.74 0.88 5.88
N GLN A 7 -15.93 1.39 6.16
CA GLN A 7 -16.52 2.56 5.53
C GLN A 7 -15.68 3.78 5.93
N SER A 8 -15.32 4.60 4.94
CA SER A 8 -14.47 5.81 5.04
C SER A 8 -12.98 5.61 5.34
N CYS A 9 -12.42 4.41 5.12
CA CYS A 9 -10.97 4.21 5.23
C CYS A 9 -10.22 4.73 3.99
N ILE A 10 -8.96 5.08 4.18
CA ILE A 10 -8.07 5.58 3.12
C ILE A 10 -7.03 4.49 2.85
N GLN A 11 -6.96 4.03 1.60
CA GLN A 11 -5.91 3.15 1.11
C GLN A 11 -4.75 3.99 0.63
N ILE A 12 -3.56 3.73 1.17
CA ILE A 12 -2.29 4.26 0.70
C ILE A 12 -1.60 3.15 -0.10
N VAL A 13 -1.07 3.50 -1.27
CA VAL A 13 -0.37 2.60 -2.19
C VAL A 13 0.99 3.20 -2.50
N THR A 14 2.06 2.57 -2.02
CA THR A 14 3.42 3.08 -2.11
C THR A 14 4.30 2.13 -2.89
N TYR A 15 4.83 2.58 -4.02
CA TYR A 15 5.78 1.85 -4.85
C TYR A 15 7.18 2.14 -4.34
N ILE A 16 7.89 1.10 -3.92
CA ILE A 16 9.22 1.22 -3.31
C ILE A 16 10.28 0.55 -4.18
N ARG A 17 11.47 1.13 -4.20
CA ARG A 17 12.64 0.64 -4.94
C ARG A 17 13.68 0.13 -3.95
N ARG A 18 14.16 -1.08 -4.19
CA ARG A 18 15.18 -1.71 -3.34
C ARG A 18 16.53 -1.03 -3.51
N ARG A 19 17.37 -1.10 -2.47
CA ARG A 19 18.77 -0.69 -2.54
C ARG A 19 19.49 -1.46 -3.66
N CYS A 20 20.32 -0.76 -4.42
CA CYS A 20 20.84 -1.27 -5.71
C CYS A 20 21.78 -2.49 -5.59
N ASP A 21 22.37 -2.71 -4.41
CA ASP A 21 23.26 -3.83 -4.06
C ASP A 21 22.51 -5.10 -3.62
N LEU A 22 21.22 -5.02 -3.29
CA LEU A 22 20.41 -6.16 -2.88
C LEU A 22 19.83 -6.89 -4.07
N THR A 23 19.85 -8.22 -4.10
CA THR A 23 18.98 -8.98 -5.00
C THR A 23 17.50 -8.85 -4.59
N PRO A 24 16.52 -9.09 -5.49
CA PRO A 24 15.11 -9.10 -5.11
C PRO A 24 14.80 -10.05 -3.94
N ALA A 25 15.41 -11.24 -3.92
CA ALA A 25 15.22 -12.21 -2.84
C ALA A 25 15.71 -11.69 -1.48
N GLN A 26 16.89 -11.05 -1.45
CA GLN A 26 17.41 -10.42 -0.22
C GLN A 26 16.53 -9.25 0.23
N PHE A 27 16.05 -8.45 -0.72
CA PHE A 27 15.13 -7.36 -0.43
C PHE A 27 13.82 -7.87 0.19
N TYR A 28 13.20 -8.89 -0.40
CA TYR A 28 11.96 -9.47 0.11
C TYR A 28 12.13 -10.14 1.47
N ASP A 29 13.20 -10.91 1.66
CA ASP A 29 13.52 -11.53 2.94
C ASP A 29 13.71 -10.47 4.04
N HIS A 30 14.49 -9.41 3.79
CA HIS A 30 14.64 -8.32 4.75
C HIS A 30 13.32 -7.58 4.99
N TRP A 31 12.55 -7.32 3.94
CA TRP A 31 11.30 -6.57 4.05
C TRP A 31 10.25 -7.32 4.88
N GLU A 32 10.11 -8.63 4.68
CA GLU A 32 9.16 -9.46 5.41
C GLU A 32 9.66 -9.81 6.82
N ASN A 33 10.90 -10.27 6.95
CA ASN A 33 11.39 -10.91 8.17
C ASN A 33 12.16 -9.97 9.12
N VAL A 34 12.53 -8.76 8.67
CA VAL A 34 13.27 -7.78 9.50
C VAL A 34 12.53 -6.46 9.61
N HIS A 35 12.13 -5.87 8.48
CA HIS A 35 11.45 -4.59 8.46
C HIS A 35 10.01 -4.69 8.99
N ALA A 36 9.21 -5.65 8.51
CA ALA A 36 7.82 -5.77 8.95
C ALA A 36 7.68 -5.92 10.48
N PRO A 37 8.47 -6.78 11.18
CA PRO A 37 8.42 -6.89 12.63
C PRO A 37 8.74 -5.59 13.38
N LYS A 38 9.55 -4.69 12.80
CA LYS A 38 9.80 -3.35 13.33
C LYS A 38 8.60 -2.43 13.10
N VAL A 39 7.99 -2.48 11.92
CA VAL A 39 6.86 -1.60 11.56
C VAL A 39 5.57 -1.97 12.29
N ILE A 40 5.29 -3.27 12.50
CA ILE A 40 4.03 -3.75 13.10
C ILE A 40 3.68 -3.06 14.43
N PRO A 41 4.54 -3.05 15.47
CA PRO A 41 4.18 -2.40 16.75
C PRO A 41 3.97 -0.88 16.62
N TRP A 42 4.70 -0.23 15.70
CA TRP A 42 4.46 1.18 15.38
C TRP A 42 3.11 1.37 14.68
N ALA A 43 2.77 0.50 13.73
CA ALA A 43 1.52 0.54 13.00
C ALA A 43 0.31 0.35 13.93
N GLU A 44 0.39 -0.61 14.86
CA GLU A 44 -0.60 -0.85 15.91
C GLU A 44 -0.79 0.39 16.79
N LYS A 45 0.30 0.99 17.29
CA LYS A 45 0.28 2.19 18.12
C LYS A 45 -0.41 3.37 17.42
N HIS A 46 -0.21 3.51 16.11
CA HIS A 46 -0.76 4.63 15.33
C HIS A 46 -2.10 4.31 14.67
N GLY A 47 -2.74 3.18 15.01
CA GLY A 47 -4.10 2.85 14.56
C GLY A 47 -4.20 2.54 13.07
N ILE A 48 -3.12 2.02 12.47
CA ILE A 48 -3.14 1.49 11.10
C ILE A 48 -3.98 0.22 11.10
N LEU A 49 -4.96 0.14 10.21
CA LEU A 49 -5.92 -0.96 10.16
C LEU A 49 -5.37 -2.18 9.43
N ARG A 50 -4.60 -1.94 8.35
CA ARG A 50 -3.89 -2.98 7.60
C ARG A 50 -2.55 -2.47 7.12
N TYR A 51 -1.53 -3.30 7.25
CA TYR A 51 -0.23 -3.15 6.59
C TYR A 51 0.01 -4.40 5.76
N GLN A 52 0.25 -4.25 4.46
CA GLN A 52 0.50 -5.37 3.55
C GLN A 52 1.70 -5.05 2.65
N GLN A 53 2.40 -6.11 2.26
CA GLN A 53 3.49 -6.07 1.29
C GLN A 53 3.07 -6.85 0.05
N ILE A 54 3.35 -6.30 -1.12
CA ILE A 54 3.29 -7.04 -2.38
C ILE A 54 4.71 -7.13 -2.92
N HIS A 55 5.24 -8.35 -2.96
CA HIS A 55 6.54 -8.66 -3.55
C HIS A 55 6.40 -8.73 -5.07
N VAL A 56 6.56 -7.59 -5.74
CA VAL A 56 6.41 -7.46 -7.19
C VAL A 56 7.28 -6.33 -7.71
N SER A 57 7.85 -6.52 -8.90
CA SER A 57 8.62 -5.49 -9.60
C SER A 57 7.89 -4.99 -10.85
N GLY A 58 8.21 -3.77 -11.26
CA GLY A 58 7.73 -3.17 -12.50
C GLY A 58 8.30 -1.77 -12.68
N SER A 59 7.85 -1.03 -13.69
CA SER A 59 8.36 0.31 -14.00
C SER A 59 7.26 1.36 -13.98
N MET A 60 7.55 2.57 -13.50
CA MET A 60 6.65 3.72 -13.62
C MET A 60 7.40 5.05 -13.61
N VAL A 61 6.76 6.10 -14.13
CA VAL A 61 7.27 7.48 -13.96
C VAL A 61 7.10 7.87 -12.48
N PRO A 62 8.16 8.32 -11.80
CA PRO A 62 8.09 8.64 -10.38
C PRO A 62 7.19 9.86 -10.12
N VAL A 63 6.50 9.85 -8.98
CA VAL A 63 5.57 10.91 -8.56
C VAL A 63 5.88 11.31 -7.14
N ALA A 64 5.93 12.62 -6.87
CA ALA A 64 6.22 13.14 -5.54
C ALA A 64 5.20 12.62 -4.52
N ALA A 65 5.70 11.95 -3.48
CA ALA A 65 4.89 11.26 -2.48
C ALA A 65 4.43 12.17 -1.31
N THR A 66 4.49 13.50 -1.46
CA THR A 66 4.43 14.46 -0.35
C THR A 66 3.17 14.38 0.52
N ASN A 67 2.03 13.97 -0.05
CA ASN A 67 0.76 13.89 0.68
C ASN A 67 0.62 12.60 1.52
N SER A 68 1.19 11.49 1.06
CA SER A 68 0.95 10.15 1.63
C SER A 68 2.21 9.49 2.21
N ALA A 69 3.41 9.98 1.87
CA ALA A 69 4.68 9.60 2.48
C ALA A 69 5.59 10.85 2.61
N PRO A 70 5.27 11.78 3.53
CA PRO A 70 6.01 13.04 3.68
C PRO A 70 7.47 12.85 4.14
N ASN A 71 7.82 11.68 4.65
CA ASN A 71 9.17 11.23 4.98
C ASN A 71 10.02 10.86 3.74
N ALA A 72 9.38 10.64 2.58
CA ALA A 72 10.04 10.30 1.33
C ALA A 72 10.47 11.55 0.53
N LEU A 73 11.27 12.41 1.17
CA LEU A 73 11.76 13.64 0.53
C LEU A 73 12.93 13.32 -0.40
N SER A 74 12.79 13.63 -1.69
CA SER A 74 13.93 13.69 -2.61
C SER A 74 14.57 15.08 -2.55
N THR A 75 15.90 15.12 -2.59
CA THR A 75 16.67 16.37 -2.67
C THR A 75 16.82 16.90 -4.11
N GLY A 76 16.29 16.19 -5.10
CA GLY A 76 16.40 16.50 -6.52
C GLY A 76 15.09 16.34 -7.29
N GLU A 77 15.11 16.82 -8.54
CA GLU A 77 14.00 16.69 -9.48
C GLU A 77 13.73 15.21 -9.80
N LEU A 78 12.45 14.86 -9.86
CA LEU A 78 12.04 13.51 -10.23
C LEU A 78 12.19 13.32 -11.75
N PRO A 79 12.74 12.18 -12.20
CA PRO A 79 12.80 11.84 -13.62
C PRO A 79 11.41 11.86 -14.29
N SER A 80 11.36 12.29 -15.55
CA SER A 80 10.15 12.21 -16.39
C SER A 80 10.02 10.88 -17.15
N THR A 81 11.03 10.01 -17.06
CA THR A 81 11.05 8.68 -17.66
C THR A 81 10.73 7.60 -16.62
N PRO A 82 10.17 6.44 -17.03
CA PRO A 82 9.94 5.34 -16.11
C PRO A 82 11.21 4.85 -15.42
N ILE A 83 11.09 4.51 -14.13
CA ILE A 83 12.10 3.83 -13.33
C ILE A 83 11.49 2.58 -12.69
N GLU A 84 12.33 1.59 -12.34
CA GLU A 84 11.84 0.38 -11.68
C GLU A 84 11.46 0.64 -10.21
N PHE A 85 10.41 -0.05 -9.77
CA PHE A 85 10.09 -0.35 -8.38
C PHE A 85 10.22 -1.87 -8.16
N ASP A 86 10.40 -2.27 -6.91
CA ASP A 86 10.63 -3.67 -6.52
C ASP A 86 9.63 -4.18 -5.48
N GLY A 87 8.75 -3.32 -4.97
CA GLY A 87 7.66 -3.73 -4.08
C GLY A 87 6.55 -2.69 -3.97
N ILE A 88 5.39 -3.11 -3.46
CA ILE A 88 4.26 -2.22 -3.16
C ILE A 88 3.86 -2.37 -1.70
N ALA A 89 4.02 -1.31 -0.91
CA ALA A 89 3.51 -1.23 0.45
C ALA A 89 2.07 -0.69 0.43
N LEU A 90 1.18 -1.38 1.14
CA LEU A 90 -0.21 -0.98 1.29
C LEU A 90 -0.50 -0.69 2.75
N PHE A 91 -1.07 0.50 3.02
CA PHE A 91 -1.57 0.84 4.34
C PHE A 91 -3.04 1.24 4.24
N LEU A 92 -3.90 0.58 5.01
CA LEU A 92 -5.27 1.04 5.21
C LEU A 92 -5.34 1.81 6.52
N VAL A 93 -5.78 3.06 6.46
CA VAL A 93 -5.79 3.96 7.62
C VAL A 93 -7.13 4.69 7.75
N PRO A 94 -7.56 5.02 8.97
CA PRO A 94 -8.77 5.83 9.17
C PRO A 94 -8.52 7.32 8.89
N SER A 95 -7.25 7.76 8.92
CA SER A 95 -6.88 9.16 8.71
C SER A 95 -5.45 9.30 8.20
N LEU A 96 -5.30 10.02 7.08
CA LEU A 96 -3.98 10.40 6.56
C LEU A 96 -3.18 11.27 7.53
N LYS A 97 -3.87 12.15 8.28
CA LYS A 97 -3.21 13.01 9.25
C LYS A 97 -2.59 12.20 10.39
N GLN A 98 -3.31 11.17 10.85
CA GLN A 98 -2.79 10.29 11.90
C GLN A 98 -1.60 9.47 11.39
N PHE A 99 -1.74 8.88 10.20
CA PHE A 99 -0.65 8.14 9.56
C PHE A 99 0.62 9.00 9.39
N THR A 100 0.48 10.19 8.80
CA THR A 100 1.61 11.10 8.58
C THR A 100 2.23 11.66 9.86
N ASN A 101 1.44 11.81 10.94
CA ASN A 101 1.99 12.16 12.25
C ASN A 101 2.78 11.01 12.89
N GLY A 102 2.50 9.75 12.54
CA GLY A 102 3.23 8.60 13.02
C GLY A 102 4.72 8.66 12.68
N PHE A 103 5.10 9.31 11.59
CA PHE A 103 6.50 9.50 11.19
C PHE A 103 7.30 10.42 12.13
N LYS A 104 6.63 11.16 13.04
CA LYS A 104 7.27 11.97 14.09
C LYS A 104 7.57 11.17 15.36
N ASP A 105 7.14 9.90 15.42
CA ASP A 105 7.39 9.03 16.56
C ASP A 105 8.89 8.75 16.70
N PRO A 106 9.50 8.91 17.89
CA PRO A 106 10.89 8.54 18.12
C PRO A 106 11.22 7.10 17.68
N TYR A 107 10.29 6.16 17.86
CA TYR A 107 10.48 4.78 17.41
C TYR A 107 10.63 4.70 15.89
N TYR A 108 9.85 5.49 15.14
CA TYR A 108 10.00 5.55 13.69
C TYR A 108 11.39 6.07 13.31
N ILE A 109 11.80 7.19 13.90
CA ILE A 109 13.05 7.89 13.60
C ILE A 109 14.29 7.05 14.00
N GLU A 110 14.25 6.40 15.16
CA GLU A 110 15.41 5.72 15.74
C GLU A 110 15.52 4.24 15.36
N VAL A 111 14.41 3.60 14.90
CA VAL A 111 14.38 2.15 14.63
C VAL A 111 13.97 1.84 13.20
N ILE A 112 12.89 2.43 12.69
CA ILE A 112 12.34 2.10 11.37
C ILE A 112 13.13 2.80 10.26
N GLU A 113 13.31 4.12 10.36
CA GLU A 113 14.00 4.89 9.32
C GLU A 113 15.46 4.41 9.07
N PRO A 114 16.27 4.06 10.10
CA PRO A 114 17.59 3.50 9.87
C PRO A 114 17.53 2.15 9.13
N ASP A 115 16.53 1.32 9.44
CA ASP A 115 16.32 0.05 8.75
C ASP A 115 15.89 0.24 7.29
N GLU A 116 15.08 1.24 6.99
CA GLU A 116 14.72 1.57 5.61
C GLU A 116 15.96 1.91 4.76
N ARG A 117 17.05 2.42 5.35
CA ARG A 117 18.32 2.69 4.64
C ARG A 117 19.08 1.41 4.27
N GLU A 118 18.78 0.31 4.96
CA GLU A 118 19.36 -0.99 4.64
C GLU A 118 18.67 -1.68 3.46
N MET A 119 17.39 -1.36 3.20
CA MET A 119 16.58 -2.03 2.19
C MET A 119 16.15 -1.16 0.99
N LEU A 120 16.00 0.16 1.17
CA LEU A 120 15.49 1.07 0.12
C LEU A 120 16.61 1.84 -0.57
N ASP A 121 16.37 2.22 -1.83
CA ASP A 121 17.24 3.10 -2.61
C ASP A 121 17.14 4.56 -2.13
N LYS A 122 17.65 4.85 -0.93
CA LYS A 122 17.56 6.18 -0.31
C LYS A 122 18.30 7.28 -1.08
N ALA A 123 19.24 6.90 -1.95
CA ALA A 123 19.98 7.81 -2.82
C ALA A 123 19.28 8.09 -4.17
N GLY A 124 18.35 7.22 -4.57
CA GLY A 124 17.57 7.33 -5.79
C GLY A 124 16.42 8.34 -5.72
N PRO A 125 15.69 8.51 -6.84
CA PRO A 125 14.49 9.35 -6.90
C PRO A 125 13.48 8.99 -5.81
N GLY A 126 12.94 10.00 -5.14
CA GLY A 126 11.96 9.82 -4.06
C GLY A 126 12.50 9.11 -2.81
N SER A 127 13.83 9.02 -2.64
CA SER A 127 14.48 8.33 -1.51
C SER A 127 13.93 6.91 -1.30
N GLY A 128 13.85 6.15 -2.39
CA GLY A 128 13.36 4.77 -2.39
C GLY A 128 11.85 4.63 -2.49
N VAL A 129 11.08 5.72 -2.41
CA VAL A 129 9.65 5.75 -2.76
C VAL A 129 9.49 6.32 -4.16
N VAL A 130 9.24 5.45 -5.14
CA VAL A 130 9.07 5.83 -6.54
C VAL A 130 7.79 6.65 -6.73
N ALA A 131 6.70 6.23 -6.08
CA ALA A 131 5.44 6.95 -6.07
C ALA A 131 4.60 6.52 -4.87
N SER A 132 3.74 7.41 -4.37
CA SER A 132 2.77 7.06 -3.35
C SER A 132 1.44 7.74 -3.61
N PHE A 133 0.36 6.96 -3.63
CA PHE A 133 -1.00 7.40 -3.88
C PHE A 133 -1.88 7.12 -2.68
N GLN A 134 -2.97 7.87 -2.57
CA GLN A 134 -3.98 7.67 -1.55
C GLN A 134 -5.37 7.79 -2.17
N GLY A 135 -6.33 7.03 -1.66
CA GLY A 135 -7.71 7.10 -2.12
C GLY A 135 -8.66 6.50 -1.10
N GLU A 136 -9.96 6.79 -1.26
CA GLU A 136 -11.00 6.12 -0.50
C GLU A 136 -11.01 4.63 -0.86
N MET A 137 -11.00 3.77 0.16
CA MET A 137 -11.16 2.34 -0.03
C MET A 137 -12.65 2.03 -0.12
N ILE A 138 -13.07 1.48 -1.26
CA ILE A 138 -14.45 1.06 -1.50
C ILE A 138 -14.47 -0.43 -1.85
N ASP A 139 -14.82 -1.27 -0.87
CA ASP A 139 -15.01 -2.69 -1.09
C ASP A 139 -16.22 -2.92 -2.01
N MET A 140 -16.08 -3.75 -3.04
CA MET A 140 -17.21 -4.20 -3.87
C MET A 140 -17.66 -5.61 -3.48
N ILE A 141 -16.69 -6.46 -3.17
CA ILE A 141 -16.82 -7.81 -2.66
C ILE A 141 -15.96 -7.92 -1.40
N HIS A 142 -16.51 -8.44 -0.32
CA HIS A 142 -15.82 -8.72 0.93
C HIS A 142 -16.16 -10.15 1.36
N GLN A 143 -15.15 -10.98 1.63
CA GLN A 143 -15.32 -12.40 1.97
C GLN A 143 -16.25 -13.14 0.98
N GLU A 144 -15.96 -13.01 -0.32
CA GLU A 144 -16.72 -13.63 -1.43
C GLU A 144 -18.17 -13.13 -1.60
N GLN A 145 -18.61 -12.16 -0.78
CA GLN A 145 -19.96 -11.63 -0.81
C GLN A 145 -19.97 -10.17 -1.25
N SER A 146 -20.99 -9.78 -2.01
CA SER A 146 -21.17 -8.37 -2.36
C SER A 146 -21.64 -7.58 -1.15
N ILE A 147 -20.95 -6.47 -0.87
CA ILE A 147 -21.36 -5.56 0.19
C ILE A 147 -22.54 -4.66 -0.22
N MET A 148 -22.86 -4.58 -1.51
CA MET A 148 -23.92 -3.72 -2.04
C MET A 148 -25.34 -4.33 -1.92
N GLY A 149 -25.46 -5.63 -1.60
CA GLY A 149 -26.75 -6.33 -1.44
C GLY A 149 -27.66 -6.31 -2.68
N MET A 150 -28.91 -6.79 -2.62
CA MET A 150 -29.81 -6.87 -3.79
C MET A 150 -30.56 -5.56 -4.10
N LYS A 151 -29.85 -4.46 -4.36
CA LYS A 151 -30.49 -3.16 -4.65
C LYS A 151 -29.96 -2.53 -5.94
N GLY A 152 -30.80 -1.70 -6.57
CA GLY A 152 -30.46 -0.92 -7.76
C GLY A 152 -29.90 -1.76 -8.91
N LYS A 153 -28.93 -1.21 -9.64
CA LYS A 153 -28.26 -1.88 -10.77
C LYS A 153 -27.58 -3.20 -10.40
N HIS A 154 -27.18 -3.38 -9.15
CA HIS A 154 -26.55 -4.64 -8.74
C HIS A 154 -27.54 -5.83 -8.76
N ALA A 155 -28.81 -5.62 -8.41
CA ALA A 155 -29.83 -6.66 -8.53
C ALA A 155 -30.14 -7.01 -10.00
N GLU A 156 -30.14 -6.01 -10.89
CA GLU A 156 -30.31 -6.20 -12.34
C GLU A 156 -29.19 -7.07 -12.92
N TYR A 157 -27.93 -6.69 -12.69
CA TYR A 157 -26.78 -7.44 -13.21
C TYR A 157 -26.58 -8.80 -12.56
N ARG A 158 -27.03 -9.01 -11.32
CA ARG A 158 -27.03 -10.35 -10.72
C ARG A 158 -27.95 -11.31 -11.47
N LYS A 159 -29.14 -10.87 -11.87
CA LYS A 159 -30.06 -11.70 -12.67
C LYS A 159 -29.45 -12.03 -14.03
N VAL A 160 -28.82 -11.04 -14.69
CA VAL A 160 -28.11 -11.26 -15.96
C VAL A 160 -27.03 -12.33 -15.81
N PHE A 161 -26.24 -12.28 -14.74
CA PHE A 161 -25.21 -13.28 -14.44
C PHE A 161 -25.81 -14.67 -14.21
N GLU A 162 -26.86 -14.78 -13.39
CA GLU A 162 -27.55 -16.05 -13.11
C GLU A 162 -28.17 -16.67 -14.37
N GLU A 163 -28.71 -15.85 -15.28
CA GLU A 163 -29.21 -16.31 -16.57
C GLU A 163 -28.10 -16.81 -17.50
N PHE A 164 -26.95 -16.12 -17.52
CA PHE A 164 -25.78 -16.55 -18.29
C PHE A 164 -25.27 -17.91 -17.80
N GLU A 165 -25.11 -18.08 -16.49
CA GLU A 165 -24.67 -19.35 -15.87
C GLU A 165 -25.59 -20.53 -16.18
N LYS A 166 -26.90 -20.29 -16.31
CA LYS A 166 -27.88 -21.34 -16.70
C LYS A 166 -27.73 -21.76 -18.16
N ARG A 167 -27.38 -20.83 -19.06
CA ARG A 167 -27.22 -21.11 -20.50
C ARG A 167 -25.97 -21.95 -20.78
N GLY A 168 -24.90 -21.77 -20.01
CA GLY A 168 -23.65 -22.54 -20.17
C GLY A 168 -23.70 -23.97 -19.62
N LYS A 169 -24.80 -24.37 -18.99
CA LYS A 169 -25.01 -25.70 -18.38
C LYS A 169 -26.04 -26.57 -19.13
N ALA A 170 -26.57 -26.08 -20.26
CA ALA A 170 -27.48 -26.79 -21.14
C ALA A 170 -26.73 -27.29 -22.39
#